data_AF-A0A7S0JB03-F1
#
_entry.id   AF-A0A7S0JB03-F1
#
_cell.length_a   1.000
_cell.length_b   1.000
_cell.length_c   1.000
_cell.angle_alpha   90.00
_cell.angle_beta   90.00
_cell.angle_gamma   90.00
#
_symmetry.space_group_name_H-M   'P 1'
#
loop_
_entity.id
_entity.type
_entity.pdbx_description
1 polymer ?
#
loop_
_entity_poly.entity_id
_entity_poly.type
_entity_poly.pdbx_seq_one_letter_code
_entity_poly.pdbx_strand_id
1 'polypeptide(L)'
;VAGVVVGVLTKVGSVRGHYHSLILPLILLEMESGKPALLGALDAACLCCVCAGVCAAVCLTARSPAEGIACRRAVRINLLFGDFVEACYPYMARDAWVQLAALLGAAVAGALVGASAARSSAYLPVPLALALADARSAFAAACASAFCLPFVVTLLRRWPPPGAARSITRAPSSRK
;
A
#
# COMPACT_ATOMS: atom_id res chain seq x y z
N VAL A 1 -1.03 -16.36 13.87
CA VAL A 1 -1.23 -15.22 14.80
C VAL A 1 -0.03 -14.26 14.80
N ALA A 2 1.20 -14.73 15.01
CA ALA A 2 2.39 -13.86 15.01
C ALA A 2 2.54 -12.97 13.76
N GLY A 3 2.37 -13.52 12.55
CA GLY A 3 2.46 -12.74 11.31
C GLY A 3 1.43 -11.59 11.19
N VAL A 4 0.21 -11.79 11.70
CA VAL A 4 -0.82 -10.74 11.77
C VAL A 4 -0.32 -9.57 12.62
N VAL A 5 0.18 -9.88 13.82
CA VAL A 5 0.68 -8.89 14.77
C VAL A 5 1.86 -8.13 14.16
N VAL A 6 2.82 -8.85 13.56
CA VAL A 6 3.99 -8.23 12.94
C VAL A 6 3.57 -7.31 11.78
N GLY A 7 2.67 -7.73 10.89
CA GLY A 7 2.20 -6.88 9.79
C GLY A 7 1.55 -5.59 10.27
N VAL A 8 0.69 -5.66 11.29
CA VAL A 8 0.08 -4.48 11.92
C VAL A 8 1.15 -3.59 12.56
N LEU A 9 2.07 -4.17 13.34
CA LEU A 9 3.13 -3.42 14.01
C LEU A 9 4.06 -2.73 13.00
N THR A 10 4.39 -3.36 11.88
CA THR A 10 5.18 -2.76 10.81
C THR A 10 4.48 -1.51 10.27
N LYS A 11 3.18 -1.59 9.96
CA LYS A 11 2.43 -0.42 9.46
C LYS A 11 2.25 0.67 10.51
N VAL A 12 1.92 0.29 11.73
CA VAL A 12 1.73 1.22 12.86
C VAL A 12 3.05 1.91 13.22
N GLY A 13 4.14 1.16 13.28
CA GLY A 13 5.48 1.68 13.54
C GLY A 13 5.89 2.69 12.46
N SER A 14 5.57 2.41 11.20
CA SER A 14 5.84 3.34 10.10
C SER A 14 5.03 4.63 10.20
N VAL A 15 3.73 4.55 10.51
CA VAL A 15 2.88 5.74 10.75
C VAL A 15 3.36 6.57 11.95
N ARG A 16 3.97 5.94 12.97
CA ARG A 16 4.50 6.59 14.18
C ARG A 16 5.95 7.07 14.05
N GLY A 17 6.59 6.91 12.89
CA GLY A 17 7.97 7.35 12.68
C GLY A 17 9.05 6.42 13.24
N HIS A 18 8.70 5.20 13.65
CA HIS A 18 9.65 4.17 14.08
C HIS A 18 10.31 3.42 12.92
N TYR A 19 9.93 3.73 11.68
CA TYR A 19 10.47 3.04 10.51
C TYR A 19 11.97 3.23 10.39
N HIS A 20 12.44 4.48 10.30
CA HIS A 20 13.87 4.76 10.10
C HIS A 20 14.74 4.44 11.32
N SER A 21 14.19 4.53 12.52
CA SER A 21 14.94 4.32 13.77
C SER A 21 15.04 2.86 14.20
N LEU A 22 14.07 2.00 13.80
CA LEU A 22 14.01 0.62 14.26
C LEU A 22 13.79 -0.38 13.11
N ILE A 23 12.74 -0.20 12.30
CA ILE A 23 12.33 -1.21 11.31
C ILE A 23 13.36 -1.32 10.18
N LEU A 24 13.80 -0.20 9.62
CA LEU A 24 14.78 -0.12 8.54
C LEU A 24 16.14 -0.74 8.95
N PRO A 25 16.76 -0.37 10.09
CA PRO A 25 17.98 -1.04 10.55
C PRO A 25 17.85 -2.56 10.67
N LEU A 26 16.70 -3.05 11.16
CA LEU A 26 16.45 -4.49 11.27
C LEU A 26 16.32 -5.18 9.90
N ILE A 27 15.64 -4.54 8.94
CA ILE A 27 15.55 -5.04 7.56
C ILE A 27 16.95 -5.14 6.95
N LEU A 28 17.77 -4.09 7.09
CA LEU A 28 19.12 -4.06 6.54
C LEU A 28 20.02 -5.13 7.18
N LEU A 29 19.90 -5.34 8.49
CA LEU A 29 20.65 -6.40 9.19
C LEU A 29 20.26 -7.80 8.69
N GLU A 30 18.97 -8.07 8.45
CA GLU A 30 18.55 -9.36 7.88
C GLU A 30 19.04 -9.54 6.44
N MET A 31 19.05 -8.45 5.67
CA MET A 31 19.50 -8.43 4.26
C MET A 31 21.02 -8.40 4.08
N GLU A 32 21.81 -8.21 5.15
CA GLU A 32 23.27 -8.11 5.10
C GLU A 32 23.91 -9.34 4.43
N SER A 33 23.31 -10.52 4.64
CA SER A 33 23.78 -11.78 4.05
C SER A 33 23.52 -11.92 2.54
N GLY A 34 22.89 -10.93 1.91
CA GLY A 34 22.53 -10.94 0.48
C GLY A 34 21.43 -11.93 0.10
N LYS A 35 20.75 -12.51 1.09
CA LYS A 35 19.66 -13.48 0.89
C LYS A 35 18.30 -12.77 0.98
N PRO A 36 17.24 -13.33 0.36
CA PRO A 36 15.87 -12.88 0.61
C PRO A 36 15.58 -12.86 2.12
N ALA A 37 14.92 -11.81 2.58
CA ALA A 37 14.65 -11.50 3.99
C ALA A 37 13.14 -11.52 4.30
N LEU A 38 12.77 -11.99 5.48
CA LEU A 38 11.38 -11.99 5.95
C LEU A 38 10.88 -10.56 6.20
N LEU A 39 11.69 -9.72 6.85
CA LEU A 39 11.39 -8.32 7.08
C LEU A 39 11.35 -7.54 5.75
N GLY A 40 12.17 -7.94 4.77
CA GLY A 40 12.11 -7.41 3.41
C GLY A 40 10.78 -7.70 2.71
N ALA A 41 10.26 -8.92 2.84
CA ALA A 41 8.92 -9.26 2.35
C ALA A 41 7.82 -8.47 3.09
N LEU A 42 7.92 -8.33 4.41
CA LEU A 42 6.95 -7.57 5.20
C LEU A 42 6.94 -6.09 4.84
N ASP A 43 8.09 -5.49 4.58
CA ASP A 43 8.21 -4.11 4.12
C ASP A 43 7.48 -3.88 2.79
N ALA A 44 7.82 -4.67 1.77
CA ALA A 44 7.21 -4.58 0.46
C ALA A 44 5.69 -4.81 0.49
N ALA A 45 5.22 -5.86 1.19
CA ALA A 45 3.80 -6.18 1.25
C ALA A 45 3.02 -5.25 2.20
N CYS A 46 3.46 -5.09 3.45
CA CYS A 46 2.66 -4.40 4.48
C CYS A 46 2.77 -2.87 4.42
N LEU A 47 3.79 -2.33 3.77
CA LEU A 47 3.97 -0.88 3.62
C LEU A 47 3.74 -0.44 2.18
N CYS A 48 4.55 -0.93 1.24
CA CYS A 48 4.55 -0.45 -0.14
C CYS A 48 3.25 -0.80 -0.87
N CYS A 49 2.82 -2.07 -0.84
CA CYS A 49 1.57 -2.47 -1.50
C CYS A 49 0.34 -1.83 -0.84
N VAL A 50 0.33 -1.69 0.49
CA VAL A 50 -0.74 -0.98 1.22
C VAL A 50 -0.82 0.50 0.79
N CYS A 51 0.30 1.20 0.77
CA CYS A 51 0.36 2.60 0.35
C CYS A 51 -0.06 2.77 -1.11
N ALA A 52 0.43 1.89 -2.00
CA ALA A 52 0.06 1.87 -3.40
C ALA A 52 -1.44 1.64 -3.59
N GLY A 53 -2.06 0.76 -2.81
CA GLY A 53 -3.51 0.50 -2.86
C GLY A 53 -4.33 1.74 -2.51
N VAL A 54 -4.01 2.41 -1.39
CA VAL A 54 -4.67 3.67 -1.00
C VAL A 54 -4.48 4.73 -2.08
N CYS A 55 -3.25 4.97 -2.52
CA CYS A 55 -2.93 6.00 -3.49
C CYS A 55 -3.56 5.73 -4.87
N ALA A 56 -3.66 4.47 -5.30
CA ALA A 56 -4.32 4.11 -6.55
C ALA A 56 -5.80 4.47 -6.52
N ALA A 57 -6.51 4.16 -5.44
CA ALA A 57 -7.91 4.53 -5.28
C ALA A 57 -8.13 6.05 -5.24
N VAL A 58 -7.24 6.78 -4.55
CA VAL A 58 -7.27 8.25 -4.55
C VAL A 58 -6.99 8.81 -5.94
N CYS A 59 -6.04 8.25 -6.67
CA CYS A 59 -5.72 8.69 -8.04
C CYS A 59 -6.94 8.56 -8.96
N LEU A 60 -7.75 7.50 -8.82
CA LEU A 60 -8.97 7.29 -9.60
C LEU A 60 -10.12 8.22 -9.17
N THR A 61 -10.13 8.65 -7.91
CA THR A 61 -11.19 9.49 -7.31
C THR A 61 -10.68 10.88 -6.93
N ALA A 62 -9.66 11.36 -7.65
CA ALA A 62 -8.97 12.60 -7.34
C ALA A 62 -9.94 13.79 -7.38
N ARG A 63 -9.89 14.64 -6.35
CA ARG A 63 -10.71 15.85 -6.25
C ARG A 63 -10.04 17.07 -6.87
N SER A 64 -8.76 16.96 -7.20
CA SER A 64 -8.00 17.96 -7.95
C SER A 64 -6.95 17.29 -8.86
N PRO A 65 -6.51 17.95 -9.94
CA PRO A 65 -5.42 17.45 -10.78
C PRO A 65 -4.13 17.22 -9.99
N ALA A 66 -3.80 18.12 -9.06
CA ALA A 66 -2.60 18.01 -8.23
C ALA A 66 -2.62 16.75 -7.34
N GLU A 67 -3.77 16.44 -6.71
CA GLU A 67 -3.94 15.21 -5.92
C GLU A 67 -3.75 13.96 -6.78
N GLY A 68 -4.33 13.95 -7.98
CA GLY A 68 -4.18 12.83 -8.92
C GLY A 68 -2.74 12.62 -9.38
N ILE A 69 -2.01 13.69 -9.69
CA ILE A 69 -0.59 13.63 -10.08
C ILE A 69 0.27 13.10 -8.92
N ALA A 70 0.06 13.63 -7.72
CA ALA A 70 0.79 13.21 -6.53
C ALA A 70 0.58 11.72 -6.24
N CYS A 71 -0.67 11.25 -6.27
CA CYS A 71 -0.99 9.84 -6.02
C CYS A 71 -0.50 8.92 -7.13
N ARG A 72 -0.56 9.33 -8.40
CA ARG A 72 0.03 8.56 -9.51
C ARG A 72 1.55 8.41 -9.36
N ARG A 73 2.23 9.46 -8.92
CA ARG A 73 3.67 9.39 -8.59
C ARG A 73 3.89 8.43 -7.42
N ALA A 74 3.06 8.52 -6.38
CA ALA A 74 3.18 7.65 -5.21
C ALA A 74 3.02 6.16 -5.55
N VAL A 75 2.01 5.80 -6.35
CA VAL A 75 1.82 4.42 -6.83
C VAL A 75 3.05 3.92 -7.58
N ARG A 76 3.59 4.73 -8.50
CA ARG A 76 4.79 4.37 -9.24
C ARG A 76 6.00 4.18 -8.33
N ILE A 77 6.24 5.08 -7.37
CA ILE A 77 7.39 4.96 -6.48
C ILE A 77 7.28 3.70 -5.60
N ASN A 78 6.11 3.48 -4.99
CA ASN A 78 5.90 2.29 -4.15
C ASN A 78 6.05 0.98 -4.94
N LEU A 79 5.55 0.91 -6.18
CA LEU A 79 5.61 -0.32 -6.97
C LEU A 79 6.94 -0.53 -7.71
N LEU A 80 7.65 0.53 -8.08
CA LEU A 80 8.89 0.45 -8.88
C LEU A 80 10.16 0.60 -8.06
N PHE A 81 10.09 1.17 -6.86
CA PHE A 81 11.25 1.39 -6.00
C PHE A 81 11.07 0.83 -4.59
N GLY A 82 9.86 0.41 -4.21
CA GLY A 82 9.60 -0.14 -2.87
C GLY A 82 9.78 0.91 -1.78
N ASP A 83 9.29 2.13 -2.01
CA ASP A 83 9.46 3.26 -1.08
C ASP A 83 8.29 4.26 -1.17
N PHE A 84 8.35 5.34 -0.38
CA PHE A 84 7.40 6.44 -0.31
C PHE A 84 6.05 6.03 0.29
N VAL A 85 6.14 5.29 1.39
CA VAL A 85 5.03 4.67 2.10
C VAL A 85 4.19 5.69 2.88
N GLU A 86 4.76 6.86 3.16
CA GLU A 86 4.16 8.02 3.82
C GLU A 86 3.09 8.70 2.97
N ALA A 87 3.11 8.48 1.65
CA ALA A 87 2.19 9.14 0.72
C ALA A 87 0.72 8.85 1.03
N CYS A 88 0.42 7.71 1.68
CA CYS A 88 -0.93 7.34 2.06
C CYS A 88 -1.39 7.92 3.42
N TYR A 89 -0.48 8.44 4.25
CA TYR A 89 -0.79 8.84 5.65
C TYR A 89 -1.82 9.97 5.75
N PRO A 90 -1.80 11.00 4.90
CA PRO A 90 -2.83 12.03 4.94
C PRO A 90 -4.24 11.48 4.70
N TYR A 91 -4.39 10.43 3.89
CA TYR A 91 -5.69 9.81 3.62
C TYR A 91 -6.13 8.89 4.75
N MET A 92 -5.18 8.14 5.33
CA MET A 92 -5.44 7.34 6.52
C MET A 92 -5.86 8.21 7.70
N ALA A 93 -5.17 9.32 7.95
CA ALA A 93 -5.47 10.22 9.06
C ALA A 93 -6.83 10.93 8.94
N ARG A 94 -7.33 11.10 7.71
CA ARG A 94 -8.61 11.81 7.43
C ARG A 94 -9.83 10.89 7.44
N ASP A 95 -9.65 9.58 7.28
CA ASP A 95 -10.76 8.62 7.25
C ASP A 95 -10.38 7.32 8.00
N ALA A 96 -11.06 7.10 9.13
CA ALA A 96 -10.84 5.93 9.98
C ALA A 96 -11.06 4.60 9.25
N TRP A 97 -11.94 4.54 8.25
CA TRP A 97 -12.16 3.34 7.44
C TRP A 97 -10.99 3.06 6.51
N VAL A 98 -10.37 4.10 5.95
CA VAL A 98 -9.15 3.97 5.13
C VAL A 98 -7.99 3.52 6.01
N GLN A 99 -7.85 4.09 7.21
CA GLN A 99 -6.86 3.65 8.18
C GLN A 99 -7.05 2.19 8.59
N LEU A 100 -8.28 1.81 8.96
CA LEU A 100 -8.60 0.43 9.33
C LEU A 100 -8.31 -0.53 8.18
N ALA A 101 -8.71 -0.20 6.95
CA ALA A 101 -8.45 -1.04 5.78
C ALA A 101 -6.95 -1.18 5.47
N ALA A 102 -6.16 -0.12 5.66
CA ALA A 102 -4.70 -0.20 5.54
C ALA A 102 -4.09 -1.13 6.59
N LEU A 103 -4.57 -1.07 7.85
CA LEU A 103 -4.12 -1.96 8.91
C LEU A 103 -4.56 -3.41 8.67
N LEU A 104 -5.78 -3.64 8.18
CA LEU A 104 -6.28 -4.96 7.81
C LEU A 104 -5.51 -5.54 6.61
N GLY A 105 -5.19 -4.72 5.60
CA GLY A 105 -4.32 -5.11 4.49
C GLY A 105 -2.95 -5.57 4.98
N ALA A 106 -2.32 -4.80 5.87
CA ALA A 106 -1.06 -5.17 6.50
C ALA A 106 -1.17 -6.43 7.38
N ALA A 107 -2.27 -6.58 8.13
CA ALA A 107 -2.54 -7.76 8.94
C ALA A 107 -2.65 -9.04 8.10
N VAL A 108 -3.43 -9.01 7.02
CA VAL A 108 -3.61 -10.15 6.11
C VAL A 108 -2.32 -10.48 5.39
N ALA A 109 -1.62 -9.47 4.85
CA ALA A 109 -0.33 -9.68 4.21
C ALA A 109 0.72 -10.25 5.17
N GLY A 110 0.81 -9.71 6.39
CA GLY A 110 1.69 -10.24 7.44
C GLY A 110 1.33 -11.66 7.85
N ALA A 111 0.04 -12.02 7.87
CA ALA A 111 -0.40 -13.39 8.12
C ALA A 111 0.10 -14.34 7.02
N LEU A 112 -0.06 -13.96 5.75
CA LEU A 112 0.35 -14.75 4.59
C LEU A 112 1.87 -14.92 4.54
N VAL A 113 2.62 -13.83 4.71
CA VAL A 113 4.09 -13.85 4.79
C VAL A 113 4.56 -14.71 5.97
N GLY A 114 3.99 -14.52 7.16
CA GLY A 114 4.37 -15.28 8.34
C GLY A 114 4.02 -16.76 8.28
N ALA A 115 2.88 -17.12 7.68
CA ALA A 115 2.45 -18.53 7.55
C ALA A 115 3.26 -19.31 6.51
N SER A 116 3.71 -18.62 5.45
CA SER A 116 4.55 -19.21 4.40
C SER A 116 6.05 -19.07 4.67
N ALA A 117 6.43 -18.30 5.71
CA ALA A 117 7.79 -17.83 5.91
C ALA A 117 8.39 -17.18 4.65
N ALA A 118 7.56 -16.54 3.82
CA ALA A 118 7.99 -15.95 2.56
C ALA A 118 9.06 -14.89 2.80
N ARG A 119 10.19 -15.02 2.12
CA ARG A 119 11.30 -14.07 2.13
C ARG A 119 11.44 -13.42 0.78
N SER A 120 11.74 -12.12 0.80
CA SER A 120 11.96 -11.30 -0.39
C SER A 120 12.87 -10.11 -0.03
N SER A 121 13.07 -9.17 -0.94
CA SER A 121 13.89 -7.98 -0.69
C SER A 121 13.00 -6.75 -0.47
N ALA A 122 13.39 -5.89 0.47
CA ALA A 122 12.92 -4.50 0.51
C ALA A 122 13.62 -3.67 -0.58
N TYR A 123 13.11 -2.45 -0.81
CA TYR A 123 13.72 -1.44 -1.71
C TYR A 123 13.96 -1.91 -3.16
N LEU A 124 13.15 -2.86 -3.62
CA LEU A 124 13.13 -3.30 -5.01
C LEU A 124 11.78 -3.01 -5.65
N PRO A 125 11.72 -2.88 -6.98
CA PRO A 125 10.45 -2.95 -7.70
C PRO A 125 9.66 -4.19 -7.25
N VAL A 126 8.39 -4.04 -6.93
CA VAL A 126 7.51 -5.14 -6.49
C VAL A 126 7.54 -6.33 -7.46
N PRO A 127 7.56 -6.17 -8.80
CA PRO A 127 7.72 -7.29 -9.70
C PRO A 127 9.05 -8.04 -9.52
N LEU A 128 10.14 -7.33 -9.23
CA LEU A 128 11.45 -7.94 -8.98
C LEU A 128 11.48 -8.61 -7.60
N ALA A 129 10.91 -7.97 -6.57
CA ALA A 129 10.72 -8.58 -5.26
C ALA A 129 9.90 -9.89 -5.35
N LEU A 130 8.85 -9.92 -6.17
CA LEU A 130 8.08 -11.14 -6.45
C LEU A 130 8.91 -12.22 -7.14
N ALA A 131 9.74 -11.85 -8.11
CA ALA A 131 10.61 -12.79 -8.81
C ALA A 131 11.67 -13.42 -7.88
N LEU A 132 12.20 -12.63 -6.94
CA LEU A 132 13.21 -13.06 -5.97
C LEU A 132 12.63 -13.81 -4.76
N ALA A 133 11.31 -13.78 -4.56
CA ALA A 133 10.71 -14.40 -3.40
C ALA A 133 10.85 -15.94 -3.44
N ASP A 134 11.15 -16.54 -2.28
CA ASP A 134 11.25 -18.00 -2.14
C ASP A 134 9.88 -18.68 -2.22
N ALA A 135 8.85 -18.09 -1.59
CA ALA A 135 7.46 -18.51 -1.64
C ALA A 135 6.64 -17.55 -2.52
N ARG A 136 6.93 -17.52 -3.82
CA ARG A 136 6.38 -16.55 -4.79
C ARG A 136 4.86 -16.42 -4.76
N SER A 137 4.12 -17.52 -4.71
CA SER A 137 2.65 -17.50 -4.73
C SER A 137 2.07 -16.90 -3.45
N ALA A 138 2.61 -17.27 -2.29
CA ALA A 138 2.19 -16.73 -1.00
C ALA A 138 2.55 -15.24 -0.88
N PHE A 139 3.74 -14.85 -1.33
CA PHE A 139 4.14 -13.45 -1.36
C PHE A 139 3.31 -12.63 -2.34
N ALA A 140 2.98 -13.16 -3.52
CA ALA A 140 2.05 -12.54 -4.46
C ALA A 140 0.66 -12.32 -3.85
N ALA A 141 0.13 -13.32 -3.15
CA ALA A 141 -1.13 -13.19 -2.43
C ALA A 141 -1.05 -12.14 -1.31
N ALA A 142 0.08 -12.05 -0.60
CA ALA A 142 0.32 -11.01 0.42
C ALA A 142 0.32 -9.61 -0.20
N CYS A 143 1.08 -9.38 -1.28
CA CYS A 143 1.10 -8.10 -1.99
C CYS A 143 -0.27 -7.73 -2.56
N ALA A 144 -0.97 -8.70 -3.17
CA ALA A 144 -2.30 -8.47 -3.74
C ALA A 144 -3.33 -8.13 -2.67
N SER A 145 -3.37 -8.86 -1.55
CA SER A 145 -4.30 -8.57 -0.44
C SER A 145 -3.99 -7.22 0.21
N ALA A 146 -2.72 -6.91 0.45
CA ALA A 146 -2.28 -5.61 0.95
C ALA A 146 -2.66 -4.45 0.04
N PHE A 147 -2.65 -4.64 -1.28
CA PHE A 147 -3.07 -3.62 -2.23
C PHE A 147 -4.60 -3.51 -2.29
N CYS A 148 -5.28 -4.64 -2.52
CA CYS A 148 -6.71 -4.67 -2.85
C CYS A 148 -7.60 -4.25 -1.68
N LEU A 149 -7.31 -4.65 -0.44
CA LEU A 149 -8.12 -4.29 0.73
C LEU A 149 -8.23 -2.76 0.92
N PRO A 150 -7.13 -2.01 1.11
CA PRO A 150 -7.21 -0.56 1.23
C PRO A 150 -7.65 0.11 -0.07
N PHE A 151 -7.32 -0.45 -1.24
CA PHE A 151 -7.81 0.09 -2.52
C PHE A 151 -9.33 0.10 -2.60
N VAL A 152 -9.98 -1.04 -2.38
CA VAL A 152 -11.44 -1.18 -2.49
C VAL A 152 -12.14 -0.28 -1.48
N VAL A 153 -11.72 -0.30 -0.21
CA VAL A 153 -12.33 0.53 0.82
C VAL A 153 -12.15 2.01 0.48
N THR A 154 -10.94 2.45 0.12
CA THR A 154 -10.68 3.85 -0.23
C THR A 154 -11.50 4.28 -1.45
N LEU A 155 -11.64 3.41 -2.45
CA LEU A 155 -12.44 3.68 -3.64
C LEU A 155 -13.91 3.88 -3.28
N LEU A 156 -14.49 2.95 -2.51
CA LEU A 156 -15.89 3.02 -2.08
C LEU A 156 -16.17 4.26 -1.23
N ARG A 157 -15.25 4.61 -0.32
CA ARG A 157 -15.37 5.81 0.55
C ARG A 157 -15.31 7.12 -0.22
N ARG A 158 -14.70 7.12 -1.41
CA ARG A 158 -14.49 8.31 -2.24
C ARG A 158 -15.37 8.34 -3.51
N TRP A 159 -16.15 7.29 -3.76
CA TRP A 159 -17.03 7.21 -4.92
C TRP A 159 -18.35 7.97 -4.68
N PRO A 160 -18.92 8.66 -5.69
CA PRO A 160 -18.40 8.92 -7.04
C PRO A 160 -17.44 10.13 -7.10
N PRO A 161 -16.53 10.19 -8.10
CA PRO A 161 -15.57 11.28 -8.23
C PRO A 161 -16.25 12.64 -8.46
N PRO A 162 -15.66 13.79 -8.04
CA PRO A 162 -16.31 15.12 -8.04
C PRO A 162 -16.71 15.74 -9.40
N GLY A 163 -16.57 14.98 -10.50
CA GLY A 163 -17.02 15.33 -11.83
C GLY A 163 -18.24 14.53 -12.33
N ALA A 164 -18.50 13.35 -11.77
CA ALA A 164 -19.59 12.47 -12.23
C ALA A 164 -20.99 13.04 -11.91
N ALA A 165 -21.11 13.86 -10.86
CA ALA A 165 -22.37 14.53 -10.52
C ALA A 165 -22.68 15.73 -11.43
N ARG A 166 -21.68 16.34 -12.09
CA ARG A 166 -21.85 17.54 -12.91
C ARG A 166 -22.32 17.26 -14.35
N SER A 167 -22.24 16.02 -14.83
CA SER A 167 -22.73 15.64 -16.15
C SER A 167 -24.23 15.34 -16.19
N ILE A 168 -24.87 15.11 -15.04
CA ILE A 168 -26.30 14.76 -14.97
C ILE A 168 -27.20 16.02 -15.06
N THR A 169 -26.68 17.20 -14.70
CA THR A 169 -27.48 18.45 -14.64
C THR A 169 -27.36 19.35 -15.87
N ARG A 170 -26.58 19.00 -16.90
CA ARG A 170 -26.55 19.75 -18.17
C ARG A 170 -27.59 19.19 -19.15
N ALA A 171 -28.85 19.54 -18.94
CA ALA A 171 -29.84 19.48 -20.02
C ALA A 171 -29.41 20.46 -21.15
N PRO A 172 -29.61 20.12 -22.43
CA PRO A 172 -29.21 21.00 -23.53
C PRO A 172 -30.08 22.26 -23.51
N SER A 173 -29.47 23.42 -23.31
CA SER A 173 -30.14 24.70 -23.56
C SER A 173 -30.38 24.81 -25.07
N SER A 174 -31.62 24.61 -25.50
CA SER A 174 -32.04 24.94 -26.86
C SER A 174 -31.85 26.45 -27.05
N ARG A 175 -30.81 26.84 -27.81
CA ARG A 175 -30.76 28.19 -28.38
C ARG A 175 -31.84 28.26 -29.46
N LYS A 176 -32.84 29.11 -29.23
CA LYS A 176 -33.64 29.72 -30.30
C LYS A 176 -32.90 30.95 -30.81
#